data_AF-A0A8R2JMF1-F1
#
_entry.id   AF-A0A8R2JMF1-F1
#
_cell.length_a   1.000
_cell.length_b   1.000
_cell.length_c   1.000
_cell.angle_alpha   90.00
_cell.angle_beta   90.00
_cell.angle_gamma   90.00
#
_symmetry.space_group_name_H-M   'P 1'
#
loop_
_entity.id
_entity.type
_entity.pdbx_description
1 polymer ?
#
loop_
_entity_poly.entity_id
_entity_poly.type
_entity_poly.pdbx_seq_one_letter_code
_entity_poly.pdbx_strand_id
1 'polypeptide(L)'
;MSGAFKGVQSRIANDKILKAKTYEADLPHSIEALRGELNLWKQFWKNKPEKADSSMEAFKYASMFPNIKCLLTILSVIPITTASAERSFSSLKRIKTYLRSTMSQERLNGLAMLHINKDIQVKPGEVLDVFAKKHKRKLQFDL
;
A
#
# COMPACT_ATOMS: atom_id res chain seq x y z
N MET A 1 41.77 -14.41 8.52
CA MET A 1 40.64 -13.49 8.84
C MET A 1 39.64 -13.30 7.67
N SER A 2 39.47 -14.28 6.75
CA SER A 2 38.68 -14.09 5.50
C SER A 2 37.29 -14.79 5.50
N GLY A 3 36.99 -15.62 6.50
CA GLY A 3 35.77 -16.45 6.54
C GLY A 3 34.48 -15.73 6.97
N ALA A 4 34.58 -14.69 7.82
CA ALA A 4 33.41 -14.05 8.42
C ALA A 4 32.62 -13.17 7.43
N PHE A 5 33.30 -12.50 6.48
CA PHE A 5 32.64 -11.61 5.51
C PHE A 5 31.84 -12.35 4.44
N LYS A 6 32.26 -13.57 4.03
CA LYS A 6 31.51 -14.39 3.07
C LYS A 6 30.17 -14.89 3.65
N GLY A 7 30.15 -15.24 4.93
CA GLY A 7 28.93 -15.69 5.62
C GLY A 7 27.89 -14.60 5.86
N VAL A 8 28.34 -13.35 6.04
CA VAL A 8 27.44 -12.20 6.18
C VAL A 8 26.82 -11.82 4.83
N GLN A 9 27.59 -11.87 3.73
CA GLN A 9 27.03 -11.62 2.40
C GLN A 9 26.06 -12.70 1.93
N SER A 10 26.29 -13.97 2.25
CA SER A 10 25.34 -15.05 1.92
C SER A 10 24.05 -14.95 2.74
N ARG A 11 24.13 -14.55 4.02
CA ARG A 11 22.96 -14.28 4.87
C ARG A 11 22.10 -13.13 4.34
N ILE A 12 22.71 -12.01 3.97
CA ILE A 12 21.99 -10.84 3.41
C ILE A 12 21.37 -11.18 2.04
N ALA A 13 22.02 -12.00 1.22
CA ALA A 13 21.47 -12.47 -0.05
C ALA A 13 20.27 -13.41 0.16
N ASN A 14 20.35 -14.34 1.12
CA ASN A 14 19.25 -15.24 1.46
C ASN A 14 18.05 -14.50 2.07
N ASP A 15 18.27 -13.46 2.86
CA ASP A 15 17.20 -12.69 3.50
C ASP A 15 16.42 -11.82 2.49
N LYS A 16 17.11 -11.31 1.46
CA LYS A 16 16.46 -10.62 0.33
C LYS A 16 15.68 -11.58 -0.58
N ILE A 17 16.15 -12.81 -0.75
CA ILE A 17 15.44 -13.87 -1.49
C ILE A 17 14.22 -14.36 -0.70
N LEU A 18 14.32 -14.44 0.64
CA LEU A 18 13.21 -14.82 1.52
C LEU A 18 12.07 -13.79 1.49
N LYS A 19 12.39 -12.49 1.40
CA LYS A 19 11.38 -11.43 1.18
C LYS A 19 10.76 -11.44 -0.21
N ALA A 20 11.46 -11.96 -1.22
CA ALA A 20 10.92 -12.14 -2.56
C ALA A 20 9.97 -13.35 -2.64
N LYS A 21 10.23 -14.40 -1.85
CA LYS A 21 9.29 -15.53 -1.66
C LYS A 21 7.93 -15.10 -1.10
N THR A 22 7.86 -14.02 -0.32
CA THR A 22 6.57 -13.49 0.18
C THR A 22 5.62 -13.04 -0.94
N TYR A 23 6.15 -12.66 -2.10
CA TYR A 23 5.38 -12.21 -3.26
C TYR A 23 5.35 -13.26 -4.37
N GLU A 24 5.73 -14.51 -4.08
CA GLU A 24 5.75 -15.61 -5.06
C GLU A 24 4.38 -15.82 -5.72
N ALA A 25 3.29 -15.60 -4.98
CA ALA A 25 1.93 -15.67 -5.49
C ALA A 25 1.55 -14.54 -6.46
N ASP A 26 2.24 -13.39 -6.38
CA ASP A 26 1.95 -12.20 -7.19
C ASP A 26 2.87 -12.11 -8.43
N LEU A 27 3.88 -12.99 -8.53
CA LEU A 27 4.83 -12.99 -9.63
C LEU A 27 4.24 -13.69 -10.87
N PRO A 28 4.35 -13.08 -12.06
CA PRO A 28 3.84 -13.68 -13.30
C PRO A 28 4.63 -14.91 -13.78
N HIS A 29 5.90 -15.07 -13.37
CA HIS A 29 6.70 -16.26 -13.68
C HIS A 29 7.47 -16.76 -12.45
N SER A 30 8.09 -17.94 -12.57
CA SER A 30 8.79 -18.60 -11.46
C SER A 30 9.93 -17.76 -10.86
N ILE A 31 10.30 -18.07 -9.62
CA ILE A 31 11.40 -17.39 -8.91
C ILE A 31 12.74 -17.56 -9.66
N GLU A 32 12.94 -18.66 -10.38
CA GLU A 32 14.12 -18.89 -11.21
C GLU A 32 14.19 -17.89 -12.35
N ALA A 33 13.06 -17.61 -13.02
CA ALA A 33 12.96 -16.60 -14.06
C ALA A 33 13.24 -15.21 -13.50
N LEU A 34 12.69 -14.87 -12.32
CA LEU A 34 12.99 -13.62 -11.61
C LEU A 34 14.49 -13.48 -11.31
N ARG A 35 15.17 -14.57 -10.95
CA ARG A 35 16.62 -14.54 -10.67
C ARG A 35 17.43 -14.21 -11.92
N GLY A 36 17.03 -14.79 -13.07
CA GLY A 36 17.60 -14.47 -14.38
C GLY A 36 17.36 -13.00 -14.76
N GLU A 37 16.11 -12.55 -14.66
CA GLU A 37 15.73 -11.15 -14.92
C GLU A 37 16.51 -10.18 -14.03
N LEU A 38 16.65 -10.46 -12.73
CA LEU A 38 17.39 -9.61 -11.79
C LEU A 38 18.87 -9.48 -12.16
N ASN A 39 19.49 -10.54 -12.66
CA ASN A 39 20.88 -10.49 -13.09
C ASN A 39 21.03 -9.63 -14.34
N LEU A 40 20.16 -9.82 -15.33
CA LEU A 40 20.11 -9.01 -16.54
C LEU A 40 19.82 -7.54 -16.22
N TRP A 41 18.89 -7.27 -15.31
CA TRP A 41 18.56 -5.93 -14.84
C TRP A 41 19.73 -5.24 -14.16
N LYS A 42 20.46 -5.94 -13.29
CA LYS A 42 21.68 -5.41 -12.67
C LYS A 42 22.75 -5.09 -13.70
N GLN A 43 22.89 -5.91 -14.74
CA GLN A 43 23.84 -5.65 -15.82
C GLN A 43 23.40 -4.47 -16.69
N PHE A 44 22.11 -4.37 -17.01
CA PHE A 44 21.50 -3.26 -17.74
C PHE A 44 21.83 -1.91 -17.07
N TRP A 45 21.66 -1.82 -15.75
CA TRP A 45 21.97 -0.61 -14.98
C TRP A 45 23.47 -0.37 -14.73
N LYS A 46 24.32 -1.39 -14.87
CA LYS A 46 25.78 -1.19 -14.82
C LYS A 46 26.33 -0.57 -16.11
N ASN A 47 25.68 -0.85 -17.24
CA ASN A 47 26.10 -0.37 -18.55
C ASN A 47 25.52 1.01 -18.90
N LYS A 48 24.58 1.52 -18.11
CA LYS A 48 24.03 2.88 -18.28
C LYS A 48 24.82 3.90 -17.44
N PRO A 49 25.17 5.07 -18.02
CA PRO A 49 25.83 6.15 -17.29
C PRO A 49 24.89 6.84 -16.29
N GLU A 50 23.59 6.94 -16.61
CA GLU A 50 22.55 7.47 -15.73
C GLU A 50 21.71 6.35 -15.11
N LYS A 51 21.64 6.34 -13.79
CA LYS A 51 20.76 5.44 -13.04
C LYS A 51 19.39 6.09 -12.93
N ALA A 52 18.33 5.26 -12.87
CA ALA A 52 17.00 5.78 -12.56
C ALA A 52 16.98 6.32 -11.13
N ASP A 53 16.55 7.57 -10.97
CA ASP A 53 16.41 8.22 -9.66
C ASP A 53 15.05 7.90 -9.01
N SER A 54 14.13 7.29 -9.76
CA SER A 54 12.79 6.91 -9.30
C SER A 54 12.36 5.54 -9.82
N SER A 55 11.54 4.83 -9.04
CA SER A 55 10.88 3.59 -9.47
C SER A 55 10.06 3.80 -10.75
N MET A 56 9.53 5.01 -10.97
CA MET A 56 8.74 5.35 -12.15
C MET A 56 9.59 5.49 -13.42
N GLU A 57 10.84 5.92 -13.29
CA GLU A 57 11.79 5.92 -14.41
C GLU A 57 12.29 4.52 -14.71
N ALA A 58 12.57 3.73 -13.66
CA ALA A 58 12.93 2.33 -13.78
C ALA A 58 11.80 1.52 -14.47
N PHE A 59 10.54 1.85 -14.18
CA PHE A 59 9.37 1.18 -14.77
C PHE A 59 9.33 1.26 -16.30
N LYS A 60 9.82 2.35 -16.90
CA LYS A 60 9.86 2.52 -18.37
C LYS A 60 10.69 1.44 -19.07
N TYR A 61 11.73 0.93 -18.38
CA TYR A 61 12.64 -0.09 -18.92
C TYR A 61 12.24 -1.51 -18.50
N ALA A 62 11.28 -1.65 -17.59
CA ALA A 62 10.86 -2.94 -17.06
C ALA A 62 9.89 -3.70 -18.00
N SER A 63 9.52 -3.14 -19.15
CA SER A 63 8.62 -3.79 -20.12
C SER A 63 9.14 -5.15 -20.61
N MET A 64 10.46 -5.33 -20.66
CA MET A 64 11.12 -6.59 -21.04
C MET A 64 11.31 -7.58 -19.87
N PHE A 65 10.98 -7.16 -18.64
CA PHE A 65 11.23 -7.93 -17.41
C PHE A 65 9.93 -8.04 -16.61
N PRO A 66 9.04 -9.00 -16.93
CA PRO A 66 7.69 -9.08 -16.38
C PRO A 66 7.67 -9.22 -14.85
N ASN A 67 8.61 -9.96 -14.26
CA ASN A 67 8.69 -10.10 -12.81
C ASN A 67 9.19 -8.82 -12.14
N ILE A 68 10.18 -8.17 -12.73
CA ILE A 68 10.70 -6.88 -12.22
C ILE A 68 9.64 -5.80 -12.34
N LYS A 69 8.86 -5.79 -13.42
CA LYS A 69 7.73 -4.89 -13.60
C LYS A 69 6.68 -5.08 -12.50
N CYS A 70 6.33 -6.32 -12.18
CA CYS A 70 5.43 -6.62 -11.07
C CYS A 70 5.98 -6.06 -9.73
N LEU A 71 7.25 -6.34 -9.42
CA LEU A 71 7.89 -5.85 -8.21
C LEU A 71 7.96 -4.31 -8.15
N LEU A 72 8.23 -3.64 -9.27
CA LEU A 72 8.22 -2.17 -9.36
C LEU A 72 6.81 -1.59 -9.20
N THR A 73 5.79 -2.27 -9.71
CA THR A 73 4.38 -1.90 -9.49
C THR A 73 4.02 -2.04 -8.02
N ILE A 74 4.32 -3.18 -7.40
CA ILE A 74 4.08 -3.41 -5.97
C ILE A 74 4.81 -2.34 -5.15
N LEU A 75 6.07 -2.05 -5.46
CA LEU A 75 6.84 -0.99 -4.81
C LEU A 75 6.24 0.41 -4.99
N SER A 76 5.59 0.68 -6.12
CA SER A 76 4.96 1.97 -6.41
C SER A 76 3.55 2.11 -5.81
N VAL A 77 2.86 0.99 -5.58
CA VAL A 77 1.50 0.92 -5.00
C VAL A 77 1.55 0.81 -3.47
N ILE A 78 2.50 0.05 -2.93
CA ILE A 78 2.90 0.21 -1.53
C ILE A 78 3.31 1.68 -1.40
N PRO A 79 2.71 2.46 -0.49
CA PRO A 79 2.91 3.90 -0.46
C PRO A 79 4.38 4.21 -0.15
N ILE A 80 5.18 4.38 -1.20
CA ILE A 80 6.49 5.07 -1.14
C ILE A 80 6.26 6.51 -0.66
N THR A 81 5.07 7.06 -0.92
CA THR A 81 4.65 8.34 -0.35
C THR A 81 4.12 8.10 1.07
N THR A 82 5.00 8.19 2.06
CA THR A 82 4.59 8.35 3.46
C THR A 82 3.52 9.44 3.59
N ALA A 83 3.57 10.47 2.73
CA ALA A 83 2.60 11.55 2.63
C ALA A 83 1.11 11.12 2.55
N SER A 84 0.75 10.06 1.81
CA SER A 84 -0.66 9.61 1.74
C SER A 84 -1.11 8.92 3.03
N ALA A 85 -0.24 8.09 3.61
CA ALA A 85 -0.50 7.48 4.91
C ALA A 85 -0.51 8.56 6.02
N GLU A 86 0.46 9.48 6.03
CA GLU A 86 0.55 10.62 6.94
C GLU A 86 -0.66 11.54 6.83
N ARG A 87 -1.17 11.81 5.62
CA ARG A 87 -2.40 12.59 5.40
C ARG A 87 -3.62 11.88 5.98
N SER A 88 -3.72 10.56 5.80
CA SER A 88 -4.78 9.74 6.39
C SER A 88 -4.69 9.70 7.91
N PHE A 89 -3.50 9.48 8.49
CA PHE A 89 -3.26 9.52 9.93
C PHE A 89 -3.47 10.90 10.54
N SER A 90 -3.10 11.97 9.85
CA SER A 90 -3.34 13.35 10.26
C SER A 90 -4.85 13.67 10.28
N SER A 91 -5.58 13.22 9.26
CA SER A 91 -7.04 13.37 9.21
C SER A 91 -7.73 12.59 10.34
N LEU A 92 -7.32 11.33 10.58
CA LEU A 92 -7.79 10.52 11.69
C LEU A 92 -7.46 11.14 13.05
N LYS A 93 -6.25 11.70 13.22
CA LYS A 93 -5.83 12.40 14.43
C LYS A 93 -6.73 13.61 14.70
N ARG A 94 -7.07 14.39 13.67
CA ARG A 94 -8.00 15.53 13.78
C ARG A 94 -9.42 15.08 14.17
N ILE A 95 -9.95 14.02 13.55
CA ILE A 95 -11.26 13.44 13.91
C ILE A 95 -11.27 12.97 15.37
N LYS A 96 -10.23 12.24 15.79
CA LYS A 96 -10.09 11.70 17.14
C LYS A 96 -9.94 12.79 18.20
N THR A 97 -9.19 13.84 17.91
CA THR A 97 -9.01 14.99 18.82
C THR A 97 -10.32 15.77 18.99
N TYR A 98 -11.04 16.03 17.90
CA TYR A 98 -12.31 16.78 17.95
C TYR A 98 -13.40 16.06 18.76
N LEU A 99 -13.44 14.73 18.73
CA LEU A 99 -14.52 13.93 19.35
C LEU A 99 -14.09 13.12 20.59
N ARG A 100 -12.92 13.44 21.18
CA ARG A 100 -12.26 12.62 22.21
C ARG A 100 -13.12 12.35 23.45
N SER A 101 -14.06 13.24 23.80
CA SER A 101 -14.94 13.08 24.96
C SER A 101 -16.18 12.21 24.70
N THR A 102 -16.45 11.77 23.47
CA THR A 102 -17.75 11.16 23.11
C THR A 102 -17.71 10.01 22.09
N MET A 103 -16.53 9.45 21.75
CA MET A 103 -16.39 8.56 20.58
C MET A 103 -16.04 7.10 20.95
N SER A 104 -16.87 6.16 20.49
CA SER A 104 -16.55 4.72 20.46
C SER A 104 -15.75 4.35 19.20
N GLN A 105 -15.07 3.20 19.20
CA GLN A 105 -14.30 2.71 18.05
C GLN A 105 -15.17 2.55 16.78
N GLU A 106 -16.41 2.07 16.94
CA GLU A 106 -17.35 1.92 15.82
C GLU A 106 -17.67 3.26 15.16
N ARG A 107 -17.93 4.30 15.96
CA ARG A 107 -18.19 5.65 15.45
C ARG A 107 -16.96 6.21 14.73
N LEU A 108 -15.75 5.96 15.25
CA LEU A 108 -14.51 6.38 14.62
C LEU A 108 -14.30 5.74 13.24
N ASN A 109 -14.50 4.42 13.16
CA ASN A 109 -14.36 3.69 11.90
C ASN A 109 -15.40 4.15 10.87
N GLY A 110 -16.65 4.39 11.28
CA GLY A 110 -17.69 4.95 10.41
C GLY A 110 -17.33 6.32 9.85
N LEU A 111 -16.85 7.25 10.69
CA LEU A 111 -16.43 8.58 10.22
C LEU A 111 -15.17 8.51 9.35
N ALA A 112 -14.22 7.64 9.66
CA ALA A 112 -13.04 7.43 8.83
C ALA A 112 -13.44 6.96 7.42
N MET A 113 -14.36 6.00 7.32
CA MET A 113 -14.88 5.52 6.04
C MET A 113 -15.56 6.63 5.24
N LEU A 114 -16.39 7.46 5.87
CA LEU A 114 -17.02 8.63 5.23
C LEU A 114 -15.98 9.66 4.77
N HIS A 115 -14.93 9.89 5.56
CA HIS A 115 -13.87 10.85 5.22
C HIS A 115 -12.94 10.33 4.12
N ILE A 116 -12.74 9.02 3.97
CA ILE A 116 -11.94 8.44 2.89
C ILE A 116 -12.74 8.41 1.59
N ASN A 117 -14.03 8.06 1.65
CA ASN A 117 -14.90 7.89 0.49
C ASN A 117 -15.79 9.12 0.25
N LYS A 118 -15.18 10.31 0.22
CA LYS A 118 -15.94 11.58 0.03
C LYS A 118 -16.63 11.67 -1.33
N ASP A 119 -16.14 10.91 -2.30
CA ASP A 119 -16.63 10.87 -3.67
C ASP A 119 -17.98 10.15 -3.77
N ILE A 120 -18.35 9.37 -2.73
CA ILE A 120 -19.65 8.73 -2.63
C ILE A 120 -20.65 9.75 -2.05
N GLN A 121 -21.54 10.25 -2.90
CA GLN A 121 -22.61 11.14 -2.46
C GLN A 121 -23.66 10.37 -1.66
N VAL A 122 -23.62 10.53 -0.33
CA VAL A 122 -24.63 9.98 0.57
C VAL A 122 -25.82 10.94 0.63
N LYS A 123 -26.96 10.53 0.07
CA LYS A 123 -28.19 11.34 0.13
C LYS A 123 -28.79 11.29 1.54
N PRO A 124 -29.11 12.44 2.16
CA PRO A 124 -29.69 12.46 3.50
C PRO A 124 -30.98 11.64 3.63
N GLY A 125 -31.83 11.64 2.60
CA GLY A 125 -33.08 10.86 2.59
C GLY A 125 -32.86 9.35 2.73
N GLU A 126 -31.85 8.79 2.05
CA GLU A 126 -31.51 7.37 2.14
C GLU A 126 -30.99 7.00 3.54
N VAL A 127 -30.20 7.91 4.15
CA VAL A 127 -29.72 7.73 5.53
C VAL A 127 -30.88 7.74 6.52
N LEU A 128 -31.84 8.66 6.33
CA LEU A 128 -33.05 8.74 7.16
C LEU A 128 -33.90 7.48 7.04
N ASP A 129 -34.09 6.96 5.83
CA ASP A 129 -34.84 5.71 5.60
C ASP A 129 -34.16 4.51 6.26
N VAL A 130 -32.84 4.38 6.14
CA VAL A 130 -32.07 3.32 6.80
C VAL A 130 -32.14 3.46 8.31
N PHE A 131 -32.01 4.69 8.84
CA PHE A 131 -32.10 4.96 10.27
C PHE A 131 -33.50 4.64 10.80
N ALA A 132 -34.56 5.04 10.10
CA ALA A 132 -35.95 4.79 10.47
C ALA A 132 -36.28 3.29 10.47
N LYS A 133 -35.79 2.54 9.47
CA LYS A 133 -35.92 1.08 9.43
C LYS A 133 -35.23 0.39 10.61
N LYS A 134 -34.04 0.88 11.02
CA LYS A 134 -33.22 0.29 12.09
C LYS A 134 -33.67 0.70 13.50
N HIS A 135 -34.25 1.88 13.65
CA HIS A 135 -34.66 2.46 14.93
C HIS A 135 -36.13 2.88 14.95
N LYS A 136 -37.04 1.96 14.60
CA LYS A 136 -38.51 2.16 14.55
C LYS A 136 -39.13 2.81 15.80
N ARG A 137 -38.47 2.70 16.96
CA ARG A 137 -38.95 3.22 18.26
C ARG A 137 -38.54 4.67 18.57
N LYS A 138 -37.76 5.33 17.70
CA LYS A 138 -37.21 6.68 17.96
C LYS A 138 -37.68 7.77 16.98
N LEU A 139 -38.51 7.43 15.98
CA LEU A 139 -39.15 8.41 15.10
C LEU A 139 -40.57 8.71 15.59
N GLN A 140 -40.68 9.59 16.57
CA GLN A 140 -41.84 10.48 16.67
C GLN A 140 -41.30 11.88 16.38
N PHE A 141 -41.42 12.30 15.12
CA PHE A 141 -41.29 13.71 14.77
C PHE A 141 -42.71 14.24 14.68
N ASP A 142 -43.20 14.78 15.79
CA ASP A 142 -44.36 15.67 15.74
C ASP A 142 -43.88 16.98 15.10
N LEU A 143 -44.39 17.25 13.90
CA LEU A 143 -44.18 18.50 13.18
C LEU A 143 -45.37 19.44 13.44
#